data_AF-A0A448KGD4-F1
#
_entry.id   AF-A0A448KGD4-F1
#
_cell.length_a   1.000
_cell.length_b   1.000
_cell.length_c   1.000
_cell.angle_alpha   90.00
_cell.angle_beta   90.00
_cell.angle_gamma   90.00
#
_symmetry.space_group_name_H-M   'P 1'
#
loop_
_entity.id
_entity.type
_entity.pdbx_description
1 polymer ?
#
loop_
_entity_poly.entity_id
_entity_poly.type
_entity_poly.pdbx_seq_one_letter_code
_entity_poly.pdbx_strand_id
1 'polypeptide(L)'
;MTQLPPSRRSGQEVVSAGARDPLESPRRTPARPWTGQDFVWWNTAAVLTAARRGQRPSPVSPMIDPVRPVMAPDEVMLATCDAELLMWRRGDATYNPSRGFFLAGGPVGLALTAAFLGGQAYLNSRRKKAAQADAVEKWRHLARARLTVSTHGIYLGTGEGIMPIPFSQVQEVHLTGTGEAVMAAANSAGTARWKLRAQWAELVLILWSVRHMPNHPQVVRRSWLPQDWLVHAAAHGYGVDTGPWPTGGAGLP
;
A
#
# COMPACT_ATOMS: atom_id res chain seq x y z
N MET A 1 59.34 -11.49 55.98
CA MET A 1 59.27 -10.08 55.57
C MET A 1 58.00 -9.92 54.74
N THR A 2 56.80 -9.71 55.29
CA THR A 2 56.36 -9.05 56.54
C THR A 2 56.45 -7.53 56.50
N GLN A 3 55.34 -6.85 56.17
CA GLN A 3 54.67 -5.87 57.05
C GLN A 3 53.26 -5.50 56.55
N LEU A 4 52.42 -5.05 57.49
CA LEU A 4 50.98 -4.72 57.45
C LEU A 4 50.69 -3.89 58.73
N PRO A 5 49.50 -3.27 58.93
CA PRO A 5 48.92 -2.06 58.33
C PRO A 5 48.92 -0.86 59.34
N PRO A 6 48.13 0.23 59.14
CA PRO A 6 46.73 0.32 59.62
C PRO A 6 45.80 1.11 58.62
N SER A 7 44.51 1.43 58.79
CA SER A 7 43.41 1.16 59.78
C SER A 7 42.03 1.28 59.07
N ARG A 8 40.89 1.18 59.79
CA ARG A 8 39.50 1.39 59.28
C ARG A 8 38.90 2.76 59.65
N ARG A 9 38.05 3.31 58.77
CA ARG A 9 36.76 3.98 59.06
C ARG A 9 35.82 3.71 57.86
N SER A 10 34.76 2.91 57.98
CA SER A 10 33.42 3.23 58.56
C SER A 10 32.62 4.27 57.75
N GLY A 11 31.69 3.77 56.92
CA GLY A 11 30.48 4.48 56.50
C GLY A 11 30.62 5.51 55.38
N GLN A 12 30.28 5.10 54.15
CA GLN A 12 29.13 5.69 53.45
C GLN A 12 28.71 4.83 52.25
N GLU A 13 27.52 4.25 52.37
CA GLU A 13 26.77 3.70 51.25
C GLU A 13 26.25 4.87 50.41
N VAL A 14 27.01 5.25 49.38
CA VAL A 14 26.51 6.21 48.39
C VAL A 14 25.62 5.47 47.41
N VAL A 15 24.36 5.35 47.78
CA VAL A 15 23.28 5.04 46.84
C VAL A 15 23.32 6.11 45.75
N SER A 16 23.88 5.78 44.58
CA SER A 16 23.81 6.65 43.42
C SER A 16 22.37 6.63 42.91
N ALA A 17 21.57 7.53 43.46
CA ALA A 17 20.17 7.71 43.09
C ALA A 17 20.09 7.94 41.58
N GLY A 18 19.31 7.11 40.90
CA GLY A 18 19.30 7.06 39.44
C GLY A 18 18.97 8.42 38.83
N ALA A 19 19.90 8.94 38.03
CA ALA A 19 19.62 9.98 37.06
C ALA A 19 18.65 9.41 36.02
N ARG A 20 17.34 9.52 36.30
CA ARG A 20 16.30 9.31 35.31
C ARG A 20 16.41 10.44 34.30
N ASP A 21 16.69 10.10 33.05
CA ASP A 21 16.77 11.05 31.95
C ASP A 21 15.40 11.74 31.78
N PRO A 22 15.27 13.07 31.95
CA PRO A 22 13.97 13.75 32.02
C PRO A 22 13.13 13.72 30.73
N LEU A 23 13.68 13.19 29.63
CA LEU A 23 13.01 13.11 28.32
C LEU A 23 12.38 11.74 28.03
N GLU A 24 12.63 10.71 28.85
CA GLU A 24 12.00 9.41 28.67
C GLU A 24 10.56 9.42 29.21
N SER A 25 9.65 9.93 28.39
CA SER A 25 8.20 9.68 28.56
C SER A 25 8.00 8.18 28.76
N PRO A 26 7.31 7.73 29.84
CA PRO A 26 7.25 6.31 30.18
C PRO A 26 6.62 5.54 29.03
N ARG A 27 7.45 4.76 28.32
CA ARG A 27 7.04 3.99 27.15
C ARG A 27 5.94 3.04 27.59
N ARG A 28 4.71 3.26 27.11
CA ARG A 28 3.60 2.35 27.41
C ARG A 28 3.94 0.96 26.90
N THR A 29 3.79 -0.06 27.74
CA THR A 29 3.96 -1.45 27.33
C THR A 29 3.04 -1.75 26.14
N PRO A 30 3.54 -2.31 25.02
CA PRO A 30 2.70 -2.58 23.86
C PRO A 30 1.62 -3.61 24.17
N ALA A 31 0.36 -3.31 23.82
CA ALA A 31 -0.79 -4.18 24.07
C ALA A 31 -0.81 -5.45 23.19
N ARG A 32 -0.09 -5.46 22.06
CA ARG A 32 0.07 -6.61 21.17
C ARG A 32 1.47 -6.63 20.53
N PRO A 33 1.95 -7.77 20.02
CA PRO A 33 3.18 -7.84 19.23
C PRO A 33 3.12 -6.98 17.96
N TRP A 34 4.29 -6.55 17.50
CA TRP A 34 4.47 -5.90 16.19
C TRP A 34 4.35 -6.93 15.08
N THR A 35 3.66 -6.60 13.99
CA THR A 35 3.40 -7.52 12.87
C THR A 35 3.98 -7.01 11.55
N GLY A 36 4.02 -7.88 10.53
CA GLY A 36 4.38 -7.48 9.17
C GLY A 36 3.47 -6.40 8.57
N GLN A 37 2.22 -6.29 9.03
CA GLN A 37 1.31 -5.21 8.61
C GLN A 37 1.65 -3.88 9.31
N ASP A 38 2.10 -3.92 10.57
CA ASP A 38 2.56 -2.72 11.26
C ASP A 38 3.82 -2.13 10.60
N PHE A 39 4.73 -2.98 10.11
CA PHE A 39 5.86 -2.58 9.27
C PHE A 39 5.40 -1.86 7.99
N VAL A 40 4.38 -2.36 7.29
CA VAL A 40 3.81 -1.72 6.08
C VAL A 40 3.24 -0.34 6.40
N TRP A 41 2.42 -0.25 7.45
CA TRP A 41 1.79 0.99 7.86
C TRP A 41 2.82 2.03 8.30
N TRP A 42 3.87 1.63 9.03
CA TRP A 42 4.96 2.52 9.44
C TRP A 42 5.80 3.04 8.28
N ASN A 43 6.15 2.17 7.33
CA ASN A 43 6.86 2.61 6.12
C ASN A 43 5.98 3.51 5.23
N THR A 44 4.70 3.19 5.09
CA THR A 44 3.74 4.02 4.35
C THR A 44 3.56 5.39 5.01
N ALA A 45 3.52 5.44 6.34
CA ALA A 45 3.52 6.65 7.14
C ALA A 45 4.79 7.50 6.92
N ALA A 46 5.97 6.87 6.91
CA ALA A 46 7.23 7.54 6.62
C ALA A 46 7.28 8.14 5.20
N VAL A 47 6.79 7.41 4.20
CA VAL A 47 6.64 7.91 2.81
C VAL A 47 5.68 9.10 2.75
N LEU A 48 4.54 9.05 3.44
CA LEU A 48 3.62 10.20 3.54
C LEU A 48 4.31 11.41 4.16
N THR A 49 4.99 11.24 5.30
CA THR A 49 5.72 12.33 5.98
C THR A 49 6.82 12.93 5.09
N ALA A 50 7.61 12.10 4.40
CA ALA A 50 8.64 12.57 3.48
C ALA A 50 8.04 13.34 2.30
N ALA A 51 7.05 12.77 1.61
CA ALA A 51 6.43 13.38 0.44
C ALA A 51 5.72 14.71 0.78
N ARG A 52 5.06 14.81 1.95
CA ARG A 52 4.46 16.06 2.44
C ARG A 52 5.48 17.14 2.83
N ARG A 53 6.71 16.76 3.14
CA ARG A 53 7.85 17.68 3.36
C ARG A 53 8.62 18.02 2.06
N GLY A 54 8.16 17.55 0.90
CA GLY A 54 8.88 17.69 -0.37
C GLY A 54 10.16 16.86 -0.45
N GLN A 55 10.35 15.88 0.44
CA GLN A 55 11.52 15.02 0.50
C GLN A 55 11.30 13.79 -0.40
N ARG A 56 12.35 13.39 -1.14
CA ARG A 56 12.33 12.18 -1.97
C ARG A 56 12.21 10.94 -1.07
N PRO A 57 11.16 10.11 -1.19
CA PRO A 57 11.03 8.91 -0.36
C PRO A 57 12.09 7.86 -0.71
N SER A 58 12.61 7.17 0.30
CA SER A 58 13.51 6.02 0.15
C SER A 58 12.73 4.73 -0.10
N PRO A 59 13.33 3.70 -0.73
CA PRO A 59 12.74 2.37 -0.79
C PRO A 59 12.44 1.79 0.60
N VAL A 60 11.28 1.12 0.73
CA VAL A 60 10.73 0.59 1.98
C VAL A 60 10.60 -0.93 2.00
N SER A 61 10.65 -1.59 0.84
CA SER A 61 10.82 -3.04 0.77
C SER A 61 12.31 -3.41 0.89
N PRO A 62 12.69 -4.47 1.63
CA PRO A 62 14.08 -4.92 1.71
C PRO A 62 14.71 -5.30 0.36
N MET A 63 13.87 -5.72 -0.60
CA MET A 63 14.25 -5.99 -1.98
C MET A 63 13.19 -5.39 -2.91
N ILE A 64 13.66 -4.80 -4.00
CA ILE A 64 12.86 -4.26 -5.09
C ILE A 64 13.12 -5.14 -6.31
N ASP A 65 12.07 -5.63 -6.96
CA ASP A 65 12.23 -6.40 -8.19
C ASP A 65 12.83 -5.49 -9.29
N PRO A 66 13.69 -6.02 -10.19
CA PRO A 66 14.43 -5.23 -11.18
C PRO A 66 13.55 -4.80 -12.37
N VAL A 67 12.47 -4.07 -12.08
CA VAL A 67 11.57 -3.47 -13.07
C VAL A 67 12.20 -2.18 -13.61
N ARG A 68 12.37 -2.09 -14.94
CA ARG A 68 12.87 -0.87 -15.60
C ARG A 68 11.88 0.30 -15.36
N PRO A 69 12.32 1.43 -14.77
CA PRO A 69 11.51 2.64 -14.70
C PRO A 69 11.17 3.17 -16.11
N VAL A 70 9.93 3.59 -16.33
CA VAL A 70 9.46 4.15 -17.61
C VAL A 70 8.56 5.37 -17.47
N MET A 71 8.17 5.77 -16.26
CA MET A 71 7.17 6.83 -16.07
C MET A 71 7.81 8.22 -15.98
N ALA A 72 8.97 8.33 -15.34
CA ALA A 72 9.73 9.59 -15.26
C ALA A 72 11.23 9.37 -14.99
N PRO A 73 12.13 10.31 -15.33
CA PRO A 73 13.57 10.18 -15.06
C PRO A 73 13.95 10.16 -13.57
N ASP A 74 13.14 10.79 -12.71
CA ASP A 74 13.34 10.87 -11.26
C ASP A 74 12.61 9.76 -10.47
N GLU A 75 11.94 8.84 -11.18
CA GLU A 75 11.13 7.77 -10.62
C GLU A 75 11.92 6.86 -9.66
N VAL A 76 11.47 6.81 -8.40
CA VAL A 76 11.95 5.85 -7.39
C VAL A 76 10.96 4.70 -7.26
N MET A 77 11.47 3.47 -7.34
CA MET A 77 10.75 2.25 -6.94
C MET A 77 10.82 2.11 -5.42
N LEU A 78 9.67 2.02 -4.76
CA LEU A 78 9.58 2.07 -3.29
C LEU A 78 9.34 0.71 -2.65
N ALA A 79 8.51 -0.13 -3.26
CA ALA A 79 8.14 -1.40 -2.68
C ALA A 79 7.77 -2.44 -3.75
N THR A 80 7.95 -3.72 -3.43
CA THR A 80 7.41 -4.82 -4.22
C THR A 80 6.69 -5.83 -3.31
N CYS A 81 5.58 -6.41 -3.78
CA CYS A 81 4.93 -7.57 -3.17
C CYS A 81 4.15 -8.37 -4.20
N ASP A 82 3.64 -9.53 -3.79
CA ASP A 82 2.63 -10.25 -4.58
C ASP A 82 1.26 -9.55 -4.46
N ALA A 83 0.42 -9.71 -5.48
CA ALA A 83 -0.87 -9.06 -5.58
C ALA A 83 -1.91 -9.92 -6.31
N GLU A 84 -3.18 -9.69 -6.01
CA GLU A 84 -4.32 -10.20 -6.78
C GLU A 84 -5.11 -9.03 -7.36
N LEU A 85 -5.52 -9.17 -8.62
CA LEU A 85 -6.39 -8.26 -9.33
C LEU A 85 -7.78 -8.90 -9.41
N LEU A 86 -8.82 -8.17 -9.02
CA LEU A 86 -10.22 -8.61 -9.10
C LEU A 86 -11.02 -7.61 -9.92
N MET A 87 -11.86 -8.07 -10.85
CA MET A 87 -12.75 -7.22 -11.64
C MET A 87 -14.20 -7.36 -11.17
N TRP A 88 -14.94 -6.25 -11.14
CA TRP A 88 -16.37 -6.25 -10.86
C TRP A 88 -17.14 -6.80 -12.07
N ARG A 89 -18.07 -7.73 -11.83
CA ARG A 89 -19.01 -8.22 -12.86
C ARG A 89 -20.44 -7.99 -12.37
N ARG A 90 -21.24 -7.30 -13.19
CA ARG A 90 -22.69 -7.19 -13.01
C ARG A 90 -23.39 -8.37 -13.72
N GLY A 91 -24.49 -8.83 -13.15
CA GLY A 91 -25.32 -9.87 -13.76
C GLY A 91 -26.07 -9.39 -14.99
N ASP A 92 -26.40 -10.36 -15.85
CA ASP A 92 -27.15 -10.26 -17.12
C ASP A 92 -26.49 -9.52 -18.30
N ALA A 93 -26.78 -10.08 -19.48
CA ALA A 93 -26.49 -9.59 -20.84
C ALA A 93 -25.01 -9.39 -21.26
N THR A 94 -24.61 -10.24 -22.21
CA THR A 94 -23.75 -9.91 -23.36
C THR A 94 -22.54 -8.99 -23.08
N TYR A 95 -21.45 -9.58 -22.59
CA TYR A 95 -20.15 -8.90 -22.53
C TYR A 95 -19.71 -8.45 -23.93
N ASN A 96 -19.68 -7.14 -24.16
CA ASN A 96 -19.06 -6.55 -25.34
C ASN A 96 -17.52 -6.63 -25.17
N PRO A 97 -16.77 -7.37 -26.01
CA PRO A 97 -15.33 -7.54 -25.83
C PRO A 97 -14.53 -6.24 -25.90
N SER A 98 -15.07 -5.18 -26.53
CA SER A 98 -14.44 -3.87 -26.65
C SER A 98 -14.50 -2.99 -25.38
N ARG A 99 -14.61 -3.59 -24.19
CA ARG A 99 -14.51 -2.92 -22.87
C ARG A 99 -13.61 -3.64 -21.85
N GLY A 100 -12.71 -4.51 -22.32
CA GLY A 100 -11.81 -5.29 -21.45
C GLY A 100 -10.51 -4.57 -21.08
N PHE A 101 -10.28 -4.34 -19.78
CA PHE A 101 -9.00 -4.01 -19.12
C PHE A 101 -7.90 -3.36 -19.99
N PHE A 102 -8.19 -2.22 -20.62
CA PHE A 102 -7.33 -1.58 -21.62
C PHE A 102 -6.08 -0.85 -21.09
N LEU A 103 -5.66 -1.12 -19.85
CA LEU A 103 -4.68 -0.28 -19.15
C LEU A 103 -3.27 -0.32 -19.76
N ALA A 104 -2.93 -1.36 -20.51
CA ALA A 104 -1.81 -1.33 -21.45
C ALA A 104 -2.31 -0.98 -22.86
N GLY A 105 -2.09 0.28 -23.27
CA GLY A 105 -2.13 0.67 -24.68
C GLY A 105 -0.95 0.04 -25.45
N GLY A 106 -1.09 -1.23 -25.82
CA GLY A 106 -0.07 -2.00 -26.53
C GLY A 106 -0.36 -3.51 -26.53
N PRO A 107 0.47 -4.34 -27.18
CA PRO A 107 0.23 -5.79 -27.34
C PRO A 107 -0.02 -6.55 -26.03
N VAL A 108 0.55 -6.09 -24.91
CA VAL A 108 0.40 -6.70 -23.58
C VAL A 108 -1.02 -6.52 -23.00
N GLY A 109 -1.72 -5.42 -23.32
CA GLY A 109 -3.11 -5.24 -22.92
C GLY A 109 -4.07 -6.11 -23.73
N LEU A 110 -3.73 -6.34 -25.01
CA LEU A 110 -4.40 -7.33 -25.83
C LEU A 110 -4.09 -8.75 -25.36
N ALA A 111 -2.89 -9.05 -24.85
CA ALA A 111 -2.56 -10.36 -24.29
C ALA A 111 -3.43 -10.71 -23.08
N LEU A 112 -3.58 -9.82 -22.08
CA LEU A 112 -4.46 -10.10 -20.93
C LEU A 112 -5.92 -10.19 -21.34
N THR A 113 -6.32 -9.48 -22.41
CA THR A 113 -7.66 -9.64 -22.99
C THR A 113 -7.79 -10.98 -23.72
N ALA A 114 -6.75 -11.44 -24.42
CA ALA A 114 -6.72 -12.64 -25.25
C ALA A 114 -6.54 -13.95 -24.46
N ALA A 115 -5.79 -13.95 -23.35
CA ALA A 115 -5.70 -15.10 -22.44
C ALA A 115 -7.07 -15.46 -21.83
N PHE A 116 -7.98 -14.49 -21.74
CA PHE A 116 -9.40 -14.71 -21.40
C PHE A 116 -10.30 -15.11 -22.58
N LEU A 117 -9.84 -14.95 -23.82
CA LEU A 117 -10.56 -15.34 -25.05
C LEU A 117 -10.09 -16.69 -25.63
N GLY A 118 -8.87 -17.13 -25.28
CA GLY A 118 -8.18 -18.31 -25.79
C GLY A 118 -8.75 -19.67 -25.36
N GLY A 119 -10.06 -19.80 -25.20
CA GLY A 119 -10.69 -21.06 -24.86
C GLY A 119 -12.20 -20.97 -24.76
N GLN A 120 -12.90 -21.40 -25.82
CA GLN A 120 -14.08 -22.28 -25.79
C GLN A 120 -14.94 -22.11 -27.07
N ALA A 121 -14.59 -22.87 -28.11
CA ALA A 121 -15.44 -23.09 -29.28
C ALA A 121 -16.08 -24.50 -29.26
N TYR A 122 -16.59 -24.96 -28.09
CA TYR A 122 -17.49 -26.11 -28.00
C TYR A 122 -18.29 -26.12 -26.67
N LEU A 123 -19.38 -26.89 -26.62
CA LEU A 123 -20.28 -27.15 -25.45
C LEU A 123 -21.32 -26.06 -25.09
N ASN A 124 -22.41 -26.01 -25.86
CA ASN A 124 -23.45 -24.97 -25.81
C ASN A 124 -24.73 -25.33 -25.00
N SER A 125 -24.63 -26.00 -23.84
CA SER A 125 -25.82 -26.33 -23.01
C SER A 125 -25.61 -26.13 -21.51
N ARG A 126 -24.51 -26.64 -20.92
CA ARG A 126 -24.18 -26.42 -19.50
C ARG A 126 -24.03 -24.94 -19.11
N ARG A 127 -23.69 -24.08 -20.08
CA ARG A 127 -23.54 -22.62 -19.88
C ARG A 127 -24.81 -21.91 -19.41
N LYS A 128 -26.02 -22.37 -19.75
CA LYS A 128 -27.24 -21.60 -19.41
C LYS A 128 -27.52 -21.57 -17.90
N LYS A 129 -27.24 -22.67 -17.20
CA LYS A 129 -27.35 -22.75 -15.73
C LYS A 129 -26.16 -22.09 -15.01
N ALA A 130 -24.96 -22.17 -15.58
CA ALA A 130 -23.79 -21.45 -15.08
C ALA A 130 -23.93 -19.93 -15.22
N ALA A 131 -24.48 -19.44 -16.35
CA ALA A 131 -24.75 -18.03 -16.60
C ALA A 131 -25.78 -17.45 -15.61
N GLN A 132 -26.79 -18.23 -15.22
CA GLN A 132 -27.76 -17.85 -14.18
C GLN A 132 -27.12 -17.81 -12.78
N ALA A 133 -26.23 -18.74 -12.44
CA ALA A 133 -25.44 -18.67 -11.20
C ALA A 133 -24.37 -17.55 -11.23
N ASP A 134 -24.04 -17.06 -12.43
CA ASP A 134 -23.12 -15.96 -12.66
C ASP A 134 -23.80 -14.58 -12.74
N ALA A 135 -25.13 -14.52 -12.66
CA ALA A 135 -25.91 -13.28 -12.62
C ALA A 135 -25.84 -12.53 -11.27
N VAL A 136 -25.05 -13.02 -10.30
CA VAL A 136 -24.82 -12.31 -9.03
C VAL A 136 -23.68 -11.30 -9.18
N GLU A 137 -23.95 -10.05 -8.78
CA GLU A 137 -22.93 -9.00 -8.72
C GLU A 137 -21.81 -9.38 -7.75
N LYS A 138 -20.59 -9.60 -8.26
CA LYS A 138 -19.45 -10.03 -7.43
C LYS A 138 -18.10 -9.59 -8.01
N TRP A 139 -17.16 -9.31 -7.11
CA TRP A 139 -15.73 -9.24 -7.43
C TRP A 139 -15.26 -10.63 -7.85
N ARG A 140 -14.66 -10.75 -9.04
CA ARG A 140 -14.07 -11.99 -9.54
C ARG A 140 -12.58 -11.83 -9.72
N HIS A 141 -11.82 -12.85 -9.31
CA HIS A 141 -10.39 -12.91 -9.59
C HIS A 141 -10.12 -12.78 -11.10
N LEU A 142 -9.25 -11.84 -11.46
CA LEU A 142 -8.77 -11.58 -12.81
C LEU A 142 -7.39 -12.23 -12.98
N ALA A 143 -6.40 -11.83 -12.18
CA ALA A 143 -5.04 -12.34 -12.28
C ALA A 143 -4.30 -12.24 -10.96
N ARG A 144 -3.32 -13.13 -10.75
CA ARG A 144 -2.23 -12.92 -9.82
C ARG A 144 -1.15 -12.11 -10.53
N ALA A 145 -0.55 -11.16 -9.82
CA ALA A 145 0.47 -10.27 -10.33
C ALA A 145 1.54 -10.02 -9.27
N ARG A 146 2.71 -9.62 -9.73
CA ARG A 146 3.78 -9.03 -8.92
C ARG A 146 3.63 -7.51 -8.99
N LEU A 147 3.30 -6.88 -7.87
CA LEU A 147 3.14 -5.43 -7.78
C LEU A 147 4.48 -4.80 -7.40
N THR A 148 5.01 -3.91 -8.23
CA THR A 148 6.03 -2.93 -7.81
C THR A 148 5.41 -1.53 -7.78
N VAL A 149 5.54 -0.84 -6.63
CA VAL A 149 5.01 0.50 -6.40
C VAL A 149 6.15 1.51 -6.57
N SER A 150 5.93 2.54 -7.40
CA SER A 150 6.87 3.65 -7.59
C SER A 150 6.24 4.98 -7.16
N THR A 151 7.07 5.98 -6.96
CA THR A 151 6.67 7.40 -6.79
C THR A 151 5.76 7.96 -7.90
N HIS A 152 5.69 7.29 -9.06
CA HIS A 152 4.98 7.76 -10.25
C HIS A 152 3.79 6.89 -10.66
N GLY A 153 3.69 5.67 -10.15
CA GLY A 153 2.60 4.75 -10.45
C GLY A 153 2.84 3.35 -9.89
N ILE A 154 2.21 2.37 -10.53
CA ILE A 154 2.41 0.95 -10.21
C ILE A 154 2.80 0.15 -11.45
N TYR A 155 3.54 -0.93 -11.23
CA TYR A 155 3.89 -1.92 -12.23
C TYR A 155 3.27 -3.26 -11.82
N LEU A 156 2.52 -3.87 -12.73
CA LEU A 156 1.89 -5.17 -12.54
C LEU A 156 2.58 -6.18 -13.44
N GLY A 157 3.50 -6.95 -12.88
CA GLY A 157 4.10 -8.11 -13.55
C GLY A 157 3.15 -9.29 -13.53
N THR A 158 2.75 -9.77 -14.71
CA THR A 158 2.00 -11.03 -14.87
C THR A 158 2.86 -12.03 -15.65
N GLY A 159 2.38 -13.25 -15.87
CA GLY A 159 3.07 -14.23 -16.72
C GLY A 159 3.26 -13.78 -18.18
N GLU A 160 2.58 -12.72 -18.62
CA GLU A 160 2.64 -12.17 -19.98
C GLU A 160 3.61 -10.99 -20.12
N GLY A 161 4.09 -10.43 -19.00
CA GLY A 161 4.94 -9.25 -18.97
C GLY A 161 4.54 -8.24 -17.91
N ILE A 162 5.18 -7.06 -17.95
CA ILE A 162 5.00 -6.00 -16.96
C ILE A 162 4.16 -4.86 -17.54
N MET A 163 3.05 -4.55 -16.88
CA MET A 163 2.17 -3.43 -17.21
C MET A 163 2.44 -2.22 -16.29
N PRO A 164 2.97 -1.09 -16.81
CA PRO A 164 3.02 0.16 -16.07
C PRO A 164 1.65 0.85 -16.08
N ILE A 165 1.20 1.33 -14.92
CA ILE A 165 0.01 2.17 -14.74
C ILE A 165 0.45 3.46 -14.01
N PRO A 166 0.68 4.56 -14.75
CA PRO A 166 1.02 5.86 -14.16
C PRO A 166 -0.13 6.41 -13.32
N PHE A 167 0.18 7.08 -12.20
CA PHE A 167 -0.86 7.70 -11.35
C PHE A 167 -1.67 8.79 -12.07
N SER A 168 -1.12 9.41 -13.11
CA SER A 168 -1.84 10.36 -13.97
C SER A 168 -2.99 9.74 -14.78
N GLN A 169 -3.01 8.42 -14.97
CA GLN A 169 -4.13 7.71 -15.60
C GLN A 169 -5.18 7.27 -14.57
N VAL A 170 -4.82 7.19 -13.28
CA VAL A 170 -5.68 6.73 -12.20
C VAL A 170 -6.64 7.85 -11.77
N GLN A 171 -7.93 7.59 -11.88
CA GLN A 171 -9.02 8.53 -11.59
C GLN A 171 -9.60 8.33 -10.17
N GLU A 172 -9.45 7.13 -9.61
CA GLU A 172 -9.98 6.76 -8.30
C GLU A 172 -9.01 5.80 -7.62
N VAL A 173 -8.69 6.04 -6.35
CA VAL A 173 -8.11 5.05 -5.42
C VAL A 173 -8.82 5.20 -4.09
N HIS A 174 -9.40 4.12 -3.57
CA HIS A 174 -9.85 4.07 -2.17
C HIS A 174 -9.62 2.69 -1.56
N LEU A 175 -9.28 2.65 -0.28
CA LEU A 175 -9.13 1.40 0.46
C LEU A 175 -10.50 0.86 0.87
N THR A 176 -10.72 -0.43 0.65
CA THR A 176 -11.90 -1.16 1.17
C THR A 176 -11.58 -2.03 2.38
N GLY A 177 -10.30 -2.13 2.75
CA GLY A 177 -9.79 -2.86 3.90
C GLY A 177 -8.25 -2.83 3.90
N THR A 178 -7.64 -3.40 4.94
CA THR A 178 -6.18 -3.57 5.03
C THR A 178 -5.66 -4.33 3.80
N GLY A 179 -4.69 -3.78 3.09
CA GLY A 179 -4.16 -4.39 1.86
C GLY A 179 -5.16 -4.53 0.70
N GLU A 180 -6.34 -3.90 0.76
CA GLU A 180 -7.32 -3.90 -0.34
C GLU A 180 -7.64 -2.47 -0.81
N ALA A 181 -7.30 -2.15 -2.07
CA ALA A 181 -7.71 -0.92 -2.74
C ALA A 181 -8.66 -1.21 -3.91
N VAL A 182 -9.70 -0.42 -4.10
CA VAL A 182 -10.39 -0.30 -5.39
C VAL A 182 -9.76 0.85 -6.15
N MET A 183 -9.43 0.59 -7.41
CA MET A 183 -8.81 1.55 -8.32
C MET A 183 -9.65 1.66 -9.59
N ALA A 184 -9.73 2.87 -10.14
CA ALA A 184 -10.20 3.10 -11.50
C ALA A 184 -9.17 3.93 -12.28
N ALA A 185 -8.93 3.56 -13.53
CA ALA A 185 -8.01 4.26 -14.41
C ALA A 185 -8.58 4.39 -15.83
N ALA A 186 -8.11 5.41 -16.53
CA ALA A 186 -8.56 5.78 -17.87
C ALA A 186 -7.34 6.11 -18.74
N ASN A 187 -7.34 5.63 -19.97
CA ASN A 187 -6.36 5.97 -21.00
C ASN A 187 -7.04 6.07 -22.38
N SER A 188 -6.27 6.27 -23.44
CA SER A 188 -6.77 6.38 -24.82
C SER A 188 -7.47 5.13 -25.36
N ALA A 189 -7.24 3.96 -24.76
CA ALA A 189 -7.87 2.70 -25.15
C ALA A 189 -9.15 2.39 -24.35
N GLY A 190 -9.36 3.04 -23.19
CA GLY A 190 -10.64 3.02 -22.48
C GLY A 190 -10.50 3.21 -20.97
N THR A 191 -11.51 2.76 -20.22
CA THR A 191 -11.54 2.83 -18.76
C THR A 191 -11.65 1.44 -18.14
N ALA A 192 -11.05 1.27 -16.96
CA ALA A 192 -11.15 0.03 -16.18
C ALA A 192 -11.27 0.34 -14.69
N ARG A 193 -12.06 -0.46 -13.97
CA ARG A 193 -12.18 -0.44 -12.51
C ARG A 193 -11.95 -1.83 -11.96
N TRP A 194 -11.04 -1.96 -11.00
CA TRP A 194 -10.63 -3.23 -10.40
C TRP A 194 -10.39 -3.05 -8.90
N LYS A 195 -10.33 -4.16 -8.17
CA LYS A 195 -9.81 -4.24 -6.81
C LYS A 195 -8.40 -4.84 -6.88
N LEU A 196 -7.44 -4.13 -6.31
CA LEU A 196 -6.09 -4.57 -6.03
C LEU A 196 -6.06 -5.11 -4.59
N ARG A 197 -5.64 -6.36 -4.42
CA ARG A 197 -5.21 -6.92 -3.14
C ARG A 197 -3.70 -6.99 -3.15
N ALA A 198 -3.05 -6.27 -2.25
CA ALA A 198 -1.60 -6.22 -2.17
C ALA A 198 -1.16 -5.73 -0.80
N GLN A 199 -0.04 -6.25 -0.30
CA GLN A 199 0.54 -5.79 0.96
C GLN A 199 0.74 -4.27 1.01
N TRP A 200 1.07 -3.65 -0.13
CA TRP A 200 1.34 -2.20 -0.23
C TRP A 200 0.17 -1.37 -0.78
N ALA A 201 -1.09 -1.84 -0.65
CA ALA A 201 -2.25 -1.10 -1.16
C ALA A 201 -2.41 0.30 -0.52
N GLU A 202 -2.11 0.44 0.78
CA GLU A 202 -2.08 1.71 1.50
C GLU A 202 -1.06 2.69 0.90
N LEU A 203 0.12 2.19 0.50
CA LEU A 203 1.18 2.99 -0.14
C LEU A 203 0.73 3.51 -1.51
N VAL A 204 0.00 2.69 -2.28
CA VAL A 204 -0.61 3.10 -3.57
C VAL A 204 -1.59 4.26 -3.36
N LEU A 205 -2.44 4.19 -2.32
CA LEU A 205 -3.34 5.30 -1.97
C LEU A 205 -2.55 6.56 -1.59
N ILE A 206 -1.54 6.44 -0.72
CA ILE A 206 -0.74 7.59 -0.25
C ILE A 206 -0.06 8.31 -1.41
N LEU A 207 0.61 7.58 -2.31
CA LEU A 207 1.35 8.20 -3.42
C LEU A 207 0.42 8.87 -4.43
N TRP A 208 -0.69 8.22 -4.80
CA TRP A 208 -1.68 8.81 -5.70
C TRP A 208 -2.33 10.06 -5.08
N SER A 209 -2.77 9.98 -3.82
CA SER A 209 -3.44 11.10 -3.14
C SER A 209 -2.51 12.30 -2.96
N VAL A 210 -1.26 12.13 -2.55
CA VAL A 210 -0.31 13.25 -2.40
C VAL A 210 -0.14 14.03 -3.72
N ARG A 211 -0.21 13.37 -4.88
CA ARG A 211 -0.02 13.99 -6.20
C ARG A 211 -1.31 14.50 -6.84
N HIS A 212 -2.43 13.79 -6.69
CA HIS A 212 -3.66 14.04 -7.45
C HIS A 212 -4.87 14.44 -6.59
N MET A 213 -4.89 14.11 -5.30
CA MET A 213 -5.96 14.51 -4.39
C MET A 213 -5.43 14.71 -2.96
N PRO A 214 -4.71 15.82 -2.67
CA PRO A 214 -4.07 16.03 -1.36
C PRO A 214 -5.03 16.01 -0.16
N ASN A 215 -6.30 16.35 -0.41
CA ASN A 215 -7.40 16.31 0.55
C ASN A 215 -8.20 15.00 0.50
N HIS A 216 -7.60 13.88 0.06
CA HIS A 216 -8.29 12.60 -0.08
C HIS A 216 -8.94 12.18 1.25
N PRO A 217 -10.26 11.87 1.30
CA PRO A 217 -11.00 11.72 2.55
C PRO A 217 -10.39 10.70 3.52
N GLN A 218 -9.89 9.56 3.03
CA GLN A 218 -9.28 8.54 3.88
C GLN A 218 -7.92 8.97 4.45
N VAL A 219 -7.17 9.83 3.76
CA VAL A 219 -5.86 10.32 4.21
C VAL A 219 -6.03 11.44 5.23
N VAL A 220 -6.92 12.40 4.94
CA VAL A 220 -7.30 13.49 5.85
C VAL A 220 -7.88 12.95 7.17
N ARG A 221 -8.79 11.96 7.09
CA ARG A 221 -9.37 11.30 8.27
C ARG A 221 -8.46 10.24 8.90
N ARG A 222 -7.28 9.99 8.30
CA ARG A 222 -6.33 8.93 8.69
C ARG A 222 -6.94 7.52 8.76
N SER A 223 -8.07 7.29 8.09
CA SER A 223 -8.84 6.04 8.12
C SER A 223 -8.24 4.92 7.25
N TRP A 224 -7.02 5.13 6.74
CA TRP A 224 -6.18 4.10 6.14
C TRP A 224 -5.34 3.36 7.21
N LEU A 225 -5.36 3.84 8.46
CA LEU A 225 -4.76 3.21 9.64
C LEU A 225 -5.87 2.81 10.64
N PRO A 226 -5.64 1.77 11.47
CA PRO A 226 -6.44 1.56 12.67
C PRO A 226 -6.33 2.76 13.63
N GLN A 227 -7.42 3.09 14.33
CA GLN A 227 -7.54 4.32 15.12
C GLN A 227 -6.50 4.44 16.25
N ASP A 228 -6.12 3.33 16.87
CA ASP A 228 -5.14 3.24 17.95
C ASP A 228 -3.70 3.04 17.46
N TRP A 229 -3.50 2.85 16.15
CA TRP A 229 -2.23 2.36 15.59
C TRP A 229 -1.05 3.30 15.84
N LEU A 230 -1.25 4.62 15.82
CA LEU A 230 -0.19 5.59 16.11
C LEU A 230 0.33 5.47 17.56
N VAL A 231 -0.57 5.16 18.51
CA VAL A 231 -0.21 4.93 19.92
C VAL A 231 0.51 3.58 20.06
N HIS A 232 0.05 2.56 19.33
CA HIS A 232 0.71 1.26 19.24
C HIS A 232 2.13 1.35 18.67
N ALA A 233 2.34 2.14 17.61
CA ALA A 233 3.65 2.37 17.01
C ALA A 233 4.60 3.10 17.96
N ALA A 234 4.11 4.16 18.64
CA ALA A 234 4.90 4.86 19.67
C ALA A 234 5.29 3.94 20.85
N ALA A 235 4.41 3.03 21.28
CA ALA A 235 4.70 2.03 22.33
C ALA A 235 5.87 1.09 21.95
N HIS A 236 6.00 0.75 20.67
CA HIS A 236 7.11 -0.05 20.13
C HIS A 236 8.35 0.78 19.75
N GLY A 237 8.37 2.09 20.02
CA GLY A 237 9.47 3.00 19.65
C GLY A 237 9.43 3.50 18.20
N TYR A 238 8.42 3.10 17.41
CA TYR A 238 8.20 3.49 16.02
C TYR A 238 7.31 4.73 15.90
N GLY A 239 7.56 5.75 16.71
CA GLY A 239 6.80 7.01 16.69
C GLY A 239 6.82 7.68 15.32
N VAL A 240 5.67 8.21 14.89
CA VAL A 240 5.49 8.86 13.57
C VAL A 240 5.18 10.33 13.77
N ASP A 241 5.96 11.23 13.15
CA ASP A 241 5.57 12.63 13.03
C ASP A 241 4.43 12.77 12.01
N THR A 242 3.25 13.15 12.51
CA THR A 242 2.05 13.40 11.71
C THR A 242 1.76 14.90 11.50
N GLY A 243 2.63 15.80 11.95
CA GLY A 243 2.50 17.25 11.74
C GLY A 243 2.40 17.66 10.26
N PRO A 244 3.18 17.08 9.33
CA PRO A 244 3.08 17.37 7.89
C PRO A 244 1.85 16.77 7.18
N TRP A 245 1.09 15.90 7.86
CA TRP A 245 -0.03 15.18 7.24
C TRP A 245 -1.21 16.12 7.00
N PRO A 246 -2.01 15.92 5.93
CA PRO A 246 -3.19 16.75 5.71
C PRO A 246 -4.17 16.58 6.88
N THR A 247 -4.59 17.70 7.46
CA THR A 247 -5.61 17.76 8.51
C THR A 247 -6.93 18.23 7.94
N GLY A 248 -8.04 17.79 8.55
CA GLY A 248 -9.39 18.22 8.18
C GLY A 248 -9.66 19.64 8.68
N GLY A 249 -9.04 20.65 8.06
CA GLY A 249 -9.36 22.04 8.31
C GLY A 249 -10.79 22.36 7.88
N ALA A 250 -11.54 23.08 8.72
CA ALA A 250 -12.82 23.67 8.32
C ALA A 250 -12.55 24.67 7.18
N GLY A 251 -13.12 24.41 6.01
CA GLY A 251 -12.69 25.07 4.77
C GLY A 251 -13.62 24.81 3.59
N LEU A 252 -14.92 24.95 3.82
CA LEU A 252 -15.85 25.41 2.78
C LEU A 252 -16.22 26.85 3.15
N PRO A 253 -15.98 27.85 2.28
CA PRO A 253 -16.75 29.09 2.29
C PRO A 253 -18.20 28.84 1.87
#